data_AF-A0A925S214-F1
#
_entry.id   AF-A0A925S214-F1
#
_cell.length_a   1.000
_cell.length_b   1.000
_cell.length_c   1.000
_cell.angle_alpha   90.00
_cell.angle_beta   90.00
_cell.angle_gamma   90.00
#
_symmetry.space_group_name_H-M   'P 1'
#
loop_
_entity.id
_entity.type
_entity.pdbx_description
1 polymer ?
#
loop_
_entity_poly.entity_id
_entity_poly.type
_entity_poly.pdbx_seq_one_letter_code
_entity_poly.pdbx_strand_id
1 'polypeptide(L)'
;MRFARILVAVAAVGVFSGCASHYLDASTKEVAAAQYKKPAQAKPVQLLFEFQSKGVINTRATDYLKVQVGEQVKASGLFSVVDDKAVPGGALLSITLNNVPLTDDAFSKGFMTGLTFGLAGSTVSDGYVCTVKYLNGGPAEPITKVARHAIHTTMGATATPEKATKAENIEAAVRTMTREIVSNTLNDLSNDATFK
;
A
#
# COMPACT_ATOMS: atom_id res chain seq x y z
N MET A 1 40.30 -57.59 -21.40
CA MET A 1 40.21 -56.91 -20.09
C MET A 1 40.86 -55.54 -20.18
N ARG A 2 40.08 -54.47 -19.96
CA ARG A 2 40.43 -53.21 -19.24
C ARG A 2 39.45 -52.12 -19.68
N PHE A 3 38.32 -52.08 -18.97
CA PHE A 3 37.35 -50.98 -19.00
C PHE A 3 37.95 -49.80 -18.23
N ALA A 4 38.25 -48.69 -18.89
CA ALA A 4 38.56 -47.42 -18.23
C ALA A 4 37.28 -46.58 -18.17
N ARG A 5 36.84 -46.31 -16.94
CA ARG A 5 35.57 -45.67 -16.57
C ARG A 5 35.59 -44.19 -16.97
N ILE A 6 34.63 -43.77 -17.79
CA ILE A 6 34.30 -42.36 -18.02
C ILE A 6 33.51 -41.90 -16.78
N LEU A 7 34.13 -41.06 -15.94
CA LEU A 7 33.44 -40.34 -14.87
C LEU A 7 32.78 -39.10 -15.49
N VAL A 8 31.49 -39.19 -15.75
CA VAL A 8 30.64 -38.03 -16.10
C VAL A 8 30.37 -37.28 -14.80
N ALA A 9 31.05 -36.14 -14.60
CA ALA A 9 30.70 -35.20 -13.56
C ALA A 9 29.41 -34.46 -13.99
N VAL A 10 28.27 -34.92 -13.48
CA VAL A 10 27.00 -34.20 -13.61
C VAL A 10 27.10 -32.96 -12.71
N ALA A 11 27.43 -31.82 -13.31
CA ALA A 11 27.30 -30.52 -12.67
C ALA A 11 25.80 -30.26 -12.45
N ALA A 12 25.34 -30.51 -11.23
CA ALA A 12 24.01 -30.12 -10.78
C ALA A 12 23.95 -28.58 -10.77
N VAL A 13 23.43 -27.98 -11.84
CA VAL A 13 23.01 -26.58 -11.85
C VAL A 13 21.75 -26.51 -10.99
N GLY A 14 21.95 -26.45 -9.66
CA GLY A 14 20.90 -26.10 -8.73
C GLY A 14 20.53 -24.64 -8.99
N VAL A 15 19.40 -24.41 -9.65
CA VAL A 15 18.81 -23.08 -9.75
C VAL A 15 18.43 -22.67 -8.33
N PHE A 16 19.31 -21.94 -7.65
CA PHE A 16 18.95 -21.26 -6.40
C PHE A 16 17.97 -20.14 -6.75
N SER A 17 16.68 -20.48 -6.86
CA SER A 17 15.63 -19.49 -6.63
C SER A 17 15.73 -19.11 -5.15
N GLY A 18 16.43 -18.01 -4.85
CA GLY A 18 16.40 -17.45 -3.51
C GLY A 18 14.93 -17.22 -3.12
N CYS A 19 14.45 -17.88 -2.07
CA CYS A 19 13.09 -17.68 -1.59
C CYS A 19 12.95 -16.24 -1.10
N ALA A 20 12.13 -15.44 -1.78
CA ALA A 20 11.74 -14.12 -1.28
C ALA A 20 10.59 -14.29 -0.28
N SER A 21 10.63 -13.56 0.82
CA SER A 21 9.52 -13.44 1.78
C SER A 21 9.10 -11.99 1.90
N HIS A 22 7.79 -11.75 1.93
CA HIS A 22 7.20 -10.42 2.02
C HIS A 22 6.54 -10.24 3.37
N TYR A 23 6.69 -9.05 3.96
CA TYR A 23 6.18 -8.71 5.27
C TYR A 23 5.53 -7.34 5.26
N LEU A 24 4.35 -7.23 5.86
CA LEU A 24 3.68 -5.96 6.11
C LEU A 24 4.23 -5.34 7.39
N ASP A 25 4.59 -4.06 7.34
CA ASP A 25 4.90 -3.29 8.54
C ASP A 25 3.67 -3.25 9.47
N ALA A 26 3.85 -3.47 10.78
CA ALA A 26 2.73 -3.54 11.72
C ALA A 26 2.34 -2.19 12.37
N SER A 27 3.00 -1.07 12.02
CA SER A 27 2.69 0.25 12.57
C SER A 27 1.34 0.79 12.10
N THR A 28 0.87 0.35 10.94
CA THR A 28 -0.41 0.73 10.37
C THR A 28 -1.28 -0.51 10.26
N LYS A 29 -2.42 -0.49 10.95
CA LYS A 29 -3.39 -1.59 10.95
C LYS A 29 -4.72 -1.11 10.41
N GLU A 30 -5.49 -2.04 9.86
CA GLU A 30 -6.81 -1.70 9.35
C GLU A 30 -7.70 -1.11 10.43
N VAL A 31 -8.33 0.03 10.12
CA VAL A 31 -9.37 0.63 10.95
C VAL A 31 -10.73 0.22 10.39
N ALA A 32 -11.49 -0.54 11.19
CA ALA A 32 -12.81 -1.01 10.79
C ALA A 32 -13.76 0.16 10.53
N ALA A 33 -14.57 0.09 9.47
CA ALA A 33 -15.51 1.16 9.09
C ALA A 33 -16.53 1.53 10.18
N ALA A 34 -16.82 0.61 11.11
CA ALA A 34 -17.66 0.88 12.27
C ALA A 34 -17.07 1.91 13.25
N GLN A 35 -15.75 2.14 13.19
CA GLN A 35 -15.04 3.12 14.03
C GLN A 35 -15.03 4.53 13.40
N TYR A 36 -15.43 4.66 12.13
CA TYR A 36 -15.43 5.95 11.45
C TYR A 36 -16.53 6.84 11.99
N LYS A 37 -16.23 8.14 12.09
CA LYS A 37 -17.21 9.15 12.45
C LYS A 37 -18.03 9.52 11.22
N LYS A 38 -19.22 8.92 11.08
CA LYS A 38 -20.09 9.15 9.93
C LYS A 38 -20.66 10.58 9.93
N PRO A 39 -20.68 11.28 8.79
CA PRO A 39 -21.29 12.60 8.71
C PRO A 39 -22.81 12.50 8.90
N ALA A 40 -23.42 13.54 9.47
CA ALA A 40 -24.87 13.59 9.67
C ALA A 40 -25.64 13.55 8.34
N GLN A 41 -25.06 14.09 7.27
CA GLN A 41 -25.61 14.05 5.92
C GLN A 41 -24.53 13.61 4.94
N ALA A 42 -24.46 12.31 4.65
CA ALA A 42 -23.49 11.77 3.70
C ALA A 42 -23.75 12.30 2.27
N LYS A 43 -22.76 12.98 1.70
CA LYS A 43 -22.84 13.52 0.34
C LYS A 43 -22.45 12.48 -0.71
N PRO A 44 -22.97 12.59 -1.95
CA PRO A 44 -22.43 11.82 -3.05
C PRO A 44 -21.01 12.31 -3.37
N VAL A 45 -20.15 11.42 -3.84
CA VAL A 45 -18.76 11.74 -4.14
C VAL A 45 -18.32 11.12 -5.47
N GLN A 46 -17.57 11.91 -6.24
CA GLN A 46 -16.73 11.38 -7.31
C GLN A 46 -15.42 10.88 -6.70
N LEU A 47 -15.10 9.61 -6.90
CA LEU A 47 -13.84 9.00 -6.49
C LEU A 47 -12.84 9.00 -7.65
N LEU A 48 -11.71 9.66 -7.44
CA LEU A 48 -10.52 9.53 -8.27
C LEU A 48 -9.48 8.75 -7.50
N PHE A 49 -9.04 7.62 -8.04
CA PHE A 49 -7.94 6.84 -7.48
C PHE A 49 -6.79 6.78 -8.47
N GLU A 50 -5.59 7.00 -7.96
CA GLU A 50 -4.36 6.88 -8.71
C GLU A 50 -3.27 6.21 -7.88
N PHE A 51 -2.57 5.27 -8.50
CA PHE A 51 -1.31 4.76 -7.99
C PHE A 51 -0.14 5.46 -8.68
N GLN A 52 0.86 5.84 -7.90
CA GLN A 52 2.11 6.42 -8.37
C GLN A 52 3.30 5.58 -7.94
N SER A 53 4.35 5.56 -8.77
CA SER A 53 5.68 5.08 -8.41
C SER A 53 6.63 6.27 -8.48
N LYS A 54 7.16 6.68 -7.32
CA LYS A 54 8.05 7.85 -7.18
C LYS A 54 7.44 9.12 -7.77
N GLY A 55 6.14 9.33 -7.54
CA GLY A 55 5.40 10.50 -8.04
C GLY A 55 4.95 10.41 -9.50
N VAL A 56 5.28 9.33 -10.22
CA VAL A 56 4.85 9.13 -11.61
C VAL A 56 3.67 8.18 -11.66
N ILE A 57 2.63 8.53 -12.43
CA ILE A 57 1.43 7.71 -12.61
C ILE A 57 1.81 6.30 -13.09
N ASN A 58 1.29 5.28 -12.41
CA ASN A 58 1.42 3.89 -12.78
C ASN A 58 0.03 3.31 -13.07
N THR A 59 -0.40 3.40 -14.33
CA THR A 59 -1.74 2.99 -14.77
C THR A 59 -2.03 1.53 -14.48
N ARG A 60 -1.05 0.63 -14.63
CA ARG A 60 -1.21 -0.79 -14.33
C ARG A 60 -1.56 -1.02 -12.86
N ALA A 61 -0.85 -0.37 -11.94
CA ALA A 61 -1.14 -0.49 -10.51
C ALA A 61 -2.45 0.21 -10.14
N THR A 62 -2.77 1.35 -10.79
CA THR A 62 -4.06 2.00 -10.65
C THR A 62 -5.20 1.06 -11.01
N ASP A 63 -5.18 0.47 -12.21
CA ASP A 63 -6.23 -0.45 -12.68
C ASP A 63 -6.36 -1.68 -11.78
N TYR A 64 -5.21 -2.17 -11.30
CA TYR A 64 -5.15 -3.34 -10.43
C TYR A 64 -5.80 -3.11 -9.05
N LEU A 65 -5.69 -1.90 -8.49
CA LEU A 65 -6.18 -1.57 -7.14
C LEU A 65 -7.49 -0.79 -7.14
N LYS A 66 -7.89 -0.18 -8.26
CA LYS A 66 -9.06 0.73 -8.35
C LYS A 66 -10.34 0.08 -7.85
N VAL A 67 -10.59 -1.19 -8.20
CA VAL A 67 -11.79 -1.92 -7.74
C VAL A 67 -11.79 -2.06 -6.21
N GLN A 68 -10.69 -2.54 -5.64
CA GLN A 68 -10.57 -2.71 -4.19
C GLN A 68 -10.74 -1.38 -3.43
N VAL A 69 -10.07 -0.31 -3.89
CA VAL A 69 -10.18 1.01 -3.26
C VAL A 69 -11.60 1.56 -3.38
N GLY A 70 -12.23 1.42 -4.55
CA GLY A 70 -13.61 1.83 -4.76
C GLY A 70 -14.61 1.10 -3.86
N GLU A 71 -14.47 -0.22 -3.72
CA GLU A 71 -15.28 -1.02 -2.80
C GLU A 71 -15.07 -0.62 -1.35
N GLN A 72 -13.83 -0.36 -0.95
CA GLN A 72 -13.51 0.08 0.41
C GLN A 72 -14.12 1.45 0.73
N VAL A 73 -14.04 2.41 -0.20
CA VAL A 73 -14.67 3.73 -0.03
C VAL A 73 -16.19 3.60 0.04
N LYS A 74 -16.80 2.73 -0.78
CA LYS A 74 -18.25 2.43 -0.69
C LYS A 74 -18.62 1.83 0.67
N ALA A 75 -17.86 0.83 1.12
CA ALA A 75 -18.09 0.13 2.38
C ALA A 75 -17.82 1.01 3.62
N SER A 76 -17.09 2.12 3.48
CA SER A 76 -16.82 3.06 4.58
C SER A 76 -18.10 3.67 5.17
N GLY A 77 -19.16 3.82 4.36
CA GLY A 77 -20.38 4.53 4.75
C GLY A 77 -20.20 6.03 5.00
N LEU A 78 -19.08 6.62 4.55
CA LEU A 78 -18.83 8.08 4.66
C LEU A 78 -19.58 8.89 3.59
N PHE A 79 -19.98 8.24 2.49
CA PHE A 79 -20.62 8.86 1.34
C PHE A 79 -21.91 8.13 1.00
N SER A 80 -22.91 8.86 0.48
CA SER A 80 -24.20 8.27 0.08
C SER A 80 -24.13 7.56 -1.27
N VAL A 81 -23.29 8.06 -2.17
CA VAL A 81 -22.98 7.48 -3.48
C VAL A 81 -21.49 7.65 -3.74
N VAL A 82 -20.85 6.63 -4.33
CA VAL A 82 -19.46 6.68 -4.78
C VAL A 82 -19.41 6.24 -6.23
N ASP A 83 -19.06 7.17 -7.12
CA ASP A 83 -18.94 6.95 -8.56
C ASP A 83 -17.57 7.43 -9.06
N ASP A 84 -17.05 6.90 -10.17
CA ASP A 84 -15.82 7.41 -10.76
C ASP A 84 -16.07 8.59 -11.73
N LYS A 85 -17.35 8.85 -12.04
CA LYS A 85 -17.82 10.00 -12.80
C LYS A 85 -18.23 11.15 -11.89
N ALA A 86 -18.24 12.35 -12.45
CA ALA A 86 -18.74 13.53 -11.75
C ALA A 86 -20.19 13.32 -11.33
N VAL A 87 -20.48 13.55 -10.04
CA VAL A 87 -21.84 13.46 -9.50
C VAL A 87 -22.38 14.89 -9.31
N PRO A 88 -23.58 15.23 -9.81
CA PRO A 88 -24.14 16.58 -9.65
C PRO A 88 -24.27 16.98 -8.18
N GLY A 89 -23.70 18.14 -7.81
CA GLY A 89 -23.65 18.61 -6.42
C GLY A 89 -22.82 17.71 -5.48
N GLY A 90 -22.06 16.76 -6.03
CA GLY A 90 -21.20 15.86 -5.30
C GLY A 90 -19.86 16.47 -4.95
N ALA A 91 -19.26 15.92 -3.91
CA ALA A 91 -17.89 16.21 -3.55
C ALA A 91 -16.90 15.49 -4.48
N LEU A 92 -15.64 15.88 -4.42
CA LEU A 92 -14.54 15.17 -5.06
C LEU A 92 -13.66 14.53 -3.98
N LEU A 93 -13.41 13.23 -4.10
CA LEU A 93 -12.47 12.49 -3.27
C LEU A 93 -11.36 11.97 -4.17
N SER A 94 -10.17 12.54 -4.04
CA SER A 94 -8.96 12.07 -4.71
C SER A 94 -8.11 11.28 -3.74
N ILE A 95 -7.78 10.04 -4.10
CA ILE A 95 -6.90 9.15 -3.35
C ILE A 95 -5.68 8.86 -4.22
N THR A 96 -4.51 9.30 -3.76
CA THR A 96 -3.23 9.00 -4.39
C THR A 96 -2.42 8.07 -3.50
N LEU A 97 -2.09 6.89 -4.00
CA LEU A 97 -1.19 5.95 -3.33
C LEU A 97 0.16 5.95 -4.05
N ASN A 98 1.18 6.55 -3.43
CA ASN A 98 2.50 6.68 -4.02
C ASN A 98 3.51 5.74 -3.36
N ASN A 99 4.09 4.83 -4.14
CA ASN A 99 5.21 4.02 -3.72
C ASN A 99 6.52 4.82 -3.84
N VAL A 100 7.18 5.04 -2.70
CA VAL A 100 8.38 5.86 -2.56
C VAL A 100 9.47 5.09 -1.82
N PRO A 101 10.76 5.38 -2.08
CA PRO A 101 11.85 4.94 -1.23
C PRO A 101 11.65 5.38 0.21
N LEU A 102 12.07 4.56 1.17
CA LEU A 102 11.99 4.91 2.59
C LEU A 102 13.05 5.91 3.04
N THR A 103 14.01 6.19 2.16
CA THR A 103 15.00 7.25 2.31
C THR A 103 14.42 8.63 1.97
N ASP A 104 13.24 8.70 1.36
CA ASP A 104 12.59 9.98 1.06
C ASP A 104 12.16 10.65 2.38
N ASP A 105 12.08 11.99 2.37
CA ASP A 105 11.72 12.80 3.55
C ASP A 105 10.38 12.38 4.20
N ALA A 106 9.51 11.72 3.43
CA ALA A 106 8.27 11.16 3.93
C ALA A 106 8.49 10.05 4.97
N PHE A 107 9.59 9.30 4.92
CA PHE A 107 9.88 8.15 5.79
C PHE A 107 11.15 8.31 6.64
N SER A 108 11.94 9.36 6.40
CA SER A 108 13.24 9.64 7.01
C SER A 108 13.26 9.79 8.55
N LYS A 109 12.10 9.78 9.23
CA LYS A 109 11.99 9.94 10.70
C LYS A 109 11.41 8.74 11.47
N GLY A 110 11.06 7.65 10.82
CA GLY A 110 10.39 6.53 11.51
C GLY A 110 10.69 5.13 10.98
N PHE A 111 11.39 5.03 9.84
CA PHE A 111 11.66 3.74 9.21
C PHE A 111 13.17 3.54 9.12
N MET A 112 13.71 2.72 10.02
CA MET A 112 15.13 2.33 9.97
C MET A 112 15.37 1.56 8.67
N THR A 113 16.06 2.18 7.72
CA THR A 113 16.39 1.63 6.41
C THR A 113 17.33 0.44 6.56
N GLY A 114 16.78 -0.78 6.64
CA GLY A 114 17.55 -2.02 6.68
C GLY A 114 17.95 -2.51 5.28
N LEU A 115 18.81 -1.79 4.56
CA LEU A 115 19.50 -2.34 3.39
C LEU A 115 20.72 -3.15 3.87
N THR A 116 20.52 -4.39 4.30
CA THR A 116 21.65 -5.29 4.58
C THR A 116 22.03 -6.02 3.29
N PHE A 117 22.99 -5.52 2.53
CA PHE A 117 23.55 -6.28 1.39
C PHE A 117 24.69 -7.19 1.90
N GLY A 118 24.52 -8.51 1.82
CA GLY A 118 25.58 -9.45 2.19
C GLY A 118 25.22 -10.92 1.95
N LEU A 119 26.21 -11.81 2.12
CA LEU A 119 26.07 -13.27 1.96
C LEU A 119 25.09 -13.92 2.96
N ALA A 120 24.58 -13.14 3.94
CA ALA A 120 23.53 -13.54 4.89
C ALA A 120 22.10 -13.19 4.42
N GLY A 121 21.94 -12.74 3.17
CA GLY A 121 20.67 -12.32 2.58
C GLY A 121 20.42 -10.81 2.68
N SER A 122 19.40 -10.33 1.98
CA SER A 122 19.09 -8.91 1.83
C SER A 122 17.65 -8.57 2.17
N THR A 123 17.45 -7.35 2.68
CA THR A 123 16.12 -6.78 2.89
C THR A 123 15.99 -5.53 2.04
N VAL A 124 14.91 -5.45 1.27
CA VAL A 124 14.46 -4.28 0.54
C VAL A 124 13.14 -3.86 1.15
N SER A 125 12.87 -2.58 1.27
CA SER A 125 11.62 -2.10 1.83
C SER A 125 11.04 -1.02 0.93
N ASP A 126 9.74 -1.12 0.70
CA ASP A 126 8.95 -0.24 -0.16
C ASP A 126 8.04 0.60 0.72
N GLY A 127 8.22 1.92 0.69
CA GLY A 127 7.36 2.87 1.38
C GLY A 127 6.14 3.21 0.53
N TYR A 128 5.00 3.43 1.19
CA TYR A 128 3.75 3.82 0.56
C TYR A 128 3.16 5.01 1.30
N VAL A 129 2.90 6.11 0.58
CA VAL A 129 2.22 7.29 1.11
C VAL A 129 0.83 7.36 0.47
N CYS A 130 -0.21 7.25 1.28
CA CYS A 130 -1.58 7.48 0.84
C CYS A 130 -1.97 8.91 1.16
N THR A 131 -2.26 9.71 0.13
CA THR A 131 -2.82 11.05 0.28
C THR A 131 -4.28 11.05 -0.14
N VAL A 132 -5.15 11.43 0.78
CA VAL A 132 -6.57 11.66 0.52
C VAL A 132 -6.84 13.15 0.49
N LYS A 133 -7.44 13.64 -0.59
CA LYS A 133 -7.94 15.01 -0.73
C LYS A 133 -9.45 14.99 -0.93
N TYR A 134 -10.16 15.70 -0.08
CA TYR A 134 -11.61 15.85 -0.15
C TYR A 134 -12.00 17.29 -0.40
N LEU A 135 -12.74 17.55 -1.48
CA LEU A 135 -13.27 18.86 -1.84
C LEU A 135 -14.81 18.81 -1.80
N ASN A 136 -15.41 19.61 -0.93
CA ASN A 136 -16.85 19.57 -0.65
C ASN A 136 -17.73 20.32 -1.68
N GLY A 137 -17.25 20.50 -2.92
CA GLY A 137 -17.96 21.19 -4.01
C GLY A 137 -18.17 22.70 -3.84
N GLY A 138 -17.64 23.30 -2.78
CA GLY A 138 -17.72 24.74 -2.49
C GLY A 138 -16.35 25.43 -2.52
N PRO A 139 -16.27 26.74 -2.19
CA PRO A 139 -15.02 27.53 -2.22
C PRO A 139 -14.06 27.24 -1.06
N ALA A 140 -14.35 26.23 -0.23
CA ALA A 140 -13.52 25.87 0.90
C ALA A 140 -12.26 25.11 0.46
N GLU A 141 -11.17 25.28 1.21
CA GLU A 141 -9.93 24.53 0.99
C GLU A 141 -10.15 23.02 1.09
N PRO A 142 -9.49 22.21 0.24
CA PRO A 142 -9.58 20.76 0.33
C PRO A 142 -9.04 20.21 1.66
N ILE A 143 -9.76 19.29 2.28
CA ILE A 143 -9.24 18.52 3.41
C ILE A 143 -8.19 17.55 2.87
N THR A 144 -6.97 17.61 3.40
CA THR A 144 -5.88 16.68 3.02
C THR A 144 -5.48 15.82 4.20
N LYS A 145 -5.54 14.51 4.04
CA LYS A 145 -5.08 13.51 5.02
C LYS A 145 -4.02 12.63 4.41
N VAL A 146 -3.05 12.22 5.24
CA VAL A 146 -1.90 11.43 4.80
C VAL A 146 -1.64 10.31 5.80
N ALA A 147 -1.57 9.08 5.31
CA ALA A 147 -1.07 7.94 6.07
C ALA A 147 0.10 7.28 5.33
N ARG A 148 0.87 6.47 6.06
CA ARG A 148 2.07 5.82 5.56
C ARG A 148 2.04 4.33 5.90
N HIS A 149 2.62 3.51 5.04
CA HIS A 149 2.80 2.08 5.27
C HIS A 149 4.08 1.62 4.59
N ALA A 150 4.56 0.43 4.93
CA ALA A 150 5.62 -0.22 4.19
C ALA A 150 5.38 -1.72 3.95
N ILE A 151 6.03 -2.24 2.92
CA ILE A 151 6.21 -3.67 2.69
C ILE A 151 7.72 -3.94 2.71
N HIS A 152 8.14 -4.93 3.48
CA HIS A 152 9.52 -5.41 3.51
C HIS A 152 9.62 -6.71 2.73
N THR A 153 10.60 -6.81 1.85
CA THR A 153 10.94 -8.03 1.14
C THR A 153 12.32 -8.49 1.57
N THR A 154 12.41 -9.71 2.11
CA THR A 154 13.69 -10.35 2.44
C THR A 154 14.03 -11.42 1.40
N MET A 155 15.31 -11.57 1.08
CA MET A 155 15.85 -12.58 0.17
C MET A 155 16.98 -13.34 0.84
N GLY A 156 16.88 -14.68 0.87
CA GLY A 156 17.88 -15.53 1.52
C GLY A 156 17.63 -15.74 3.01
N ALA A 157 18.66 -16.17 3.76
CA ALA A 157 18.58 -16.51 5.18
C ALA A 157 18.58 -15.28 6.10
N THR A 158 17.78 -14.27 5.78
CA THR A 158 17.67 -13.04 6.54
C THR A 158 16.62 -13.17 7.64
N ALA A 159 16.87 -12.55 8.79
CA ALA A 159 15.92 -12.49 9.88
C ALA A 159 14.62 -11.76 9.46
N THR A 160 13.49 -12.19 10.02
CA THR A 160 12.20 -11.49 9.88
C THR A 160 12.35 -10.04 10.35
N PRO A 161 11.88 -9.04 9.57
CA PRO A 161 11.88 -7.65 10.01
C PRO A 161 11.13 -7.47 11.33
N GLU A 162 11.67 -6.64 12.23
CA GLU A 162 11.01 -6.36 13.51
C GLU A 162 9.61 -5.77 13.29
N LYS A 163 8.64 -6.19 14.10
CA LYS A 163 7.25 -5.71 14.05
C LYS A 163 6.63 -5.81 12.64
N ALA A 164 6.93 -6.87 11.89
CA ALA A 164 6.31 -7.10 10.59
C ALA A 164 5.53 -8.42 10.58
N THR A 165 4.41 -8.45 9.85
CA THR A 165 3.57 -9.64 9.67
C THR A 165 3.86 -10.25 8.31
N LYS A 166 4.23 -11.53 8.27
CA LYS A 166 4.50 -12.22 7.01
C LYS A 166 3.23 -12.29 6.15
N ALA A 167 3.34 -11.86 4.91
CA ALA A 167 2.30 -12.03 3.90
C ALA A 167 2.46 -13.38 3.19
N GLU A 168 1.36 -13.91 2.69
CA GLU A 168 1.35 -15.16 1.90
C GLU A 168 2.21 -15.03 0.64
N ASN A 169 2.08 -13.90 -0.05
CA ASN A 169 2.81 -13.54 -1.25
C ASN A 169 2.79 -12.01 -1.43
N ILE A 170 3.47 -11.49 -2.45
CA ILE A 170 3.53 -10.04 -2.71
C ILE A 170 2.16 -9.44 -3.05
N GLU A 171 1.29 -10.18 -3.75
CA GLU A 171 -0.07 -9.71 -4.06
C GLU A 171 -0.87 -9.50 -2.77
N ALA A 172 -0.87 -10.49 -1.88
CA ALA A 172 -1.52 -10.40 -0.58
C ALA A 172 -0.95 -9.24 0.23
N ALA A 173 0.38 -9.03 0.20
CA ALA A 173 1.00 -7.89 0.86
C ALA A 173 0.50 -6.55 0.31
N VAL A 174 0.49 -6.36 -1.02
CA VAL A 174 0.04 -5.11 -1.65
C VAL A 174 -1.44 -4.86 -1.39
N ARG A 175 -2.29 -5.87 -1.48
CA ARG A 175 -3.73 -5.74 -1.23
C ARG A 175 -4.02 -5.41 0.24
N THR A 176 -3.38 -6.10 1.18
CA THR A 176 -3.55 -5.84 2.61
C THR A 176 -3.01 -4.47 2.99
N MET A 177 -1.81 -4.10 2.53
CA MET A 177 -1.23 -2.77 2.76
C MET A 177 -2.15 -1.66 2.25
N THR A 178 -2.68 -1.81 1.02
CA THR A 178 -3.62 -0.85 0.43
C THR A 178 -4.87 -0.70 1.28
N ARG A 179 -5.41 -1.83 1.78
CA ARG A 179 -6.58 -1.83 2.68
C ARG A 179 -6.28 -1.10 3.98
N GLU A 180 -5.17 -1.44 4.63
CA GLU A 180 -4.76 -0.85 5.90
C GLU A 180 -4.53 0.66 5.75
N ILE A 181 -3.72 1.10 4.78
CA ILE A 181 -3.38 2.52 4.61
C ILE A 181 -4.59 3.38 4.19
N VAL A 182 -5.46 2.88 3.31
CA VAL A 182 -6.67 3.60 2.89
C VAL A 182 -7.65 3.71 4.06
N SER A 183 -7.83 2.64 4.85
CA SER A 183 -8.73 2.68 6.02
C SER A 183 -8.32 3.74 7.05
N ASN A 184 -7.01 3.93 7.26
CA ASN A 184 -6.49 4.95 8.16
C ASN A 184 -6.75 6.36 7.62
N THR A 185 -6.46 6.62 6.35
CA THR A 185 -6.75 7.94 5.76
C THR A 185 -8.24 8.28 5.72
N LEU A 186 -9.12 7.29 5.49
CA LEU A 186 -10.57 7.48 5.57
C LEU A 186 -11.03 7.74 7.01
N ASN A 187 -10.47 7.03 7.98
CA ASN A 187 -10.73 7.29 9.39
C ASN A 187 -10.30 8.72 9.78
N ASP A 188 -9.11 9.15 9.38
CA ASP A 188 -8.61 10.50 9.65
C ASP A 188 -9.46 11.58 8.97
N LEU A 189 -9.94 11.32 7.76
CA LEU A 189 -10.89 12.19 7.07
C LEU A 189 -12.20 12.29 7.86
N SER A 190 -12.73 11.15 8.31
CA SER A 190 -13.99 11.10 9.06
C SER A 190 -13.92 11.87 10.39
N ASN A 191 -12.74 11.92 11.01
CA ASN A 191 -12.50 12.62 12.26
C ASN A 191 -12.16 14.11 12.07
N ASP A 192 -12.01 14.59 10.84
CA ASP A 192 -11.79 16.01 10.58
C ASP A 192 -13.04 16.84 10.92
N ALA A 193 -12.86 17.92 11.69
CA ALA A 193 -13.96 18.77 12.11
C ALA A 193 -14.68 19.48 10.94
N THR A 194 -13.99 19.64 9.82
CA THR A 194 -14.50 20.29 8.60
C THR A 194 -15.13 19.30 7.63
N PHE A 195 -15.00 17.99 7.87
CA PHE A 195 -15.66 16.95 7.07
C PHE A 195 -17.17 16.92 7.36
N LYS A 196 -17.96 17.23 6.33
CA LYS A 196 -19.41 17.38 6.37
C LYS A 196 -20.05 16.87 5.09
#